data_AF-A0A0A0N1W4-F1
#
_entry.id   AF-A0A0A0N1W4-F1
#
_cell.length_a   1.000
_cell.length_b   1.000
_cell.length_c   1.000
_cell.angle_alpha   90.00
_cell.angle_beta   90.00
_cell.angle_gamma   90.00
#
_symmetry.space_group_name_H-M   'P 1'
#
loop_
_entity.id
_entity.type
_entity.pdbx_description
1 polymer ?
#
loop_
_entity_poly.entity_id
_entity_poly.type
_entity_poly.pdbx_seq_one_letter_code
_entity_poly.pdbx_strand_id
1 'polypeptide(L)'
;LSGGKAEFILDEVNIACNKNTVPGDASALYPSGIRLGTPALTTRGMKEQDLYKVADFIDSTVKLGLEIQKKSGPKLDDFKKVALEDFKDKIEKLKNEVKEFALRFPLP
;
A
#
# COMPACT_ATOMS: atom_id res chain seq x y z
N LEU A 1 -2.32 2.13 11.65
CA LEU A 1 -2.66 0.91 10.86
C LEU A 1 -1.74 -0.21 11.30
N SER A 2 -2.16 -1.48 11.19
CA SER A 2 -1.23 -2.61 11.30
C SER A 2 -0.58 -2.90 9.95
N GLY A 3 0.52 -3.66 9.95
CA GLY A 3 1.23 -4.04 8.74
C GLY A 3 0.35 -4.82 7.76
N GLY A 4 -0.49 -5.73 8.27
CA GLY A 4 -1.43 -6.49 7.44
C GLY A 4 -2.54 -5.64 6.80
N LYS A 5 -2.97 -4.54 7.44
CA LYS A 5 -3.93 -3.61 6.83
C LYS A 5 -3.26 -2.74 5.76
N ALA A 6 -2.03 -2.28 6.04
CA ALA A 6 -1.23 -1.51 5.09
C ALA A 6 -0.88 -2.33 3.85
N GLU A 7 -0.44 -3.58 4.03
CA GLU A 7 -0.16 -4.53 2.94
C GLU A 7 -1.38 -4.73 2.05
N PHE A 8 -2.55 -5.01 2.64
CA PHE A 8 -3.79 -5.20 1.90
C PHE A 8 -4.16 -3.97 1.06
N ILE A 9 -4.21 -2.77 1.66
CA ILE A 9 -4.67 -1.58 0.93
C ILE A 9 -3.68 -1.14 -0.16
N LEU A 10 -2.38 -1.36 0.05
CA LEU A 10 -1.35 -1.11 -0.96
C LEU A 10 -1.48 -2.09 -2.14
N ASP A 11 -1.79 -3.36 -1.87
CA ASP A 11 -2.03 -4.36 -2.91
C ASP A 11 -3.24 -3.99 -3.80
N GLU A 12 -4.33 -3.51 -3.19
CA GLU A 12 -5.53 -3.07 -3.92
C GLU A 12 -5.27 -1.91 -4.91
N VAL A 13 -4.21 -1.12 -4.71
CA VAL A 13 -3.79 -0.04 -5.61
C VAL A 13 -2.59 -0.42 -6.49
N ASN A 14 -2.28 -1.71 -6.64
CA ASN A 14 -1.15 -2.27 -7.39
C ASN A 14 0.25 -1.93 -6.82
N ILE A 15 0.37 -1.66 -5.52
CA ILE A 15 1.67 -1.52 -4.85
C ILE A 15 1.94 -2.79 -4.03
N ALA A 16 2.76 -3.68 -4.59
CA ALA A 16 3.19 -4.88 -3.89
C ALA A 16 4.17 -4.53 -2.76
N CYS A 17 3.85 -4.93 -1.53
CA CYS A 17 4.75 -4.83 -0.39
C CYS A 17 4.56 -6.05 0.53
N ASN A 18 5.38 -6.15 1.57
CA ASN A 18 5.29 -7.23 2.55
C ASN A 18 5.14 -6.66 3.96
N LYS A 19 4.15 -7.15 4.71
CA LYS A 19 4.06 -6.88 6.15
C LYS A 19 5.27 -7.52 6.85
N ASN A 20 5.91 -6.77 7.74
CA ASN A 20 7.14 -7.20 8.39
C ASN A 20 7.17 -6.75 9.85
N THR A 21 7.69 -7.60 10.72
CA THR A 21 7.86 -7.27 12.14
C THR A 21 8.80 -6.09 12.32
N VAL A 22 8.53 -5.28 13.34
CA VAL A 22 9.39 -4.19 13.79
C VAL A 22 9.67 -4.34 15.30
N PRO A 23 10.75 -3.74 15.83
CA PRO A 23 11.00 -3.75 17.27
C PRO A 23 9.79 -3.27 18.06
N GLY A 24 9.37 -4.05 19.05
CA GLY A 24 8.18 -3.79 19.87
C GLY A 24 6.92 -4.56 19.46
N ASP A 25 6.91 -5.25 18.31
CA ASP A 25 5.80 -6.13 17.94
C ASP A 25 5.71 -7.32 18.90
N ALA A 26 4.53 -7.51 19.50
CA ALA A 26 4.25 -8.63 20.40
C ALA A 26 4.03 -9.96 19.67
N SER A 27 3.78 -9.93 18.35
CA SER A 27 3.46 -11.11 17.55
C SER A 27 4.04 -11.01 16.14
N ALA A 28 4.70 -12.08 15.71
CA ALA A 28 5.16 -12.22 14.33
C ALA A 28 4.01 -12.44 13.33
N LEU A 29 2.86 -12.95 13.79
CA LEU A 29 1.68 -13.19 12.94
C LEU A 29 0.93 -11.89 12.63
N TYR A 30 1.02 -10.90 13.53
CA TYR A 30 0.35 -9.61 13.43
C TYR A 30 1.34 -8.44 13.51
N PRO A 31 2.25 -8.31 12.53
CA PRO A 31 3.25 -7.25 12.55
C PRO A 31 2.62 -5.86 12.36
N SER A 32 3.27 -4.83 12.88
CA SER A 32 2.83 -3.43 12.73
C SER A 32 3.47 -2.72 11.54
N GLY A 33 4.55 -3.24 10.95
CA GLY A 33 5.31 -2.60 9.87
C GLY A 33 5.12 -3.21 8.47
N ILE A 34 5.72 -2.54 7.50
CA ILE A 34 5.89 -2.99 6.10
C ILE A 34 7.35 -2.83 5.68
N ARG A 35 7.82 -3.66 4.74
CA ARG A 35 9.16 -3.57 4.15
C ARG A 35 9.07 -3.19 2.68
N LEU A 36 9.91 -2.23 2.29
CA LEU A 36 9.99 -1.70 0.93
C LEU A 36 11.41 -1.88 0.39
N GLY A 37 11.53 -2.04 -0.92
CA GLY A 37 12.82 -2.15 -1.60
C GLY A 37 12.76 -1.52 -2.99
N THR A 38 13.83 -0.84 -3.37
CA THR A 38 13.99 -0.20 -4.69
C THR A 38 14.51 -1.10 -5.81
N PRO A 39 15.21 -2.25 -5.60
CA PRO A 39 15.86 -2.99 -6.69
C PRO A 39 14.95 -3.31 -7.89
N ALA A 40 13.73 -3.78 -7.65
CA ALA A 40 12.80 -4.13 -8.73
C ALA A 40 12.39 -2.91 -9.58
N LEU A 41 12.26 -1.75 -8.94
CA LEU A 41 11.90 -0.49 -9.60
C LEU A 41 13.08 0.10 -10.36
N THR A 42 14.27 0.07 -9.76
CA THR A 42 15.50 0.56 -10.41
C THR A 42 15.91 -0.29 -11.62
N THR A 43 15.67 -1.61 -11.59
CA THR A 43 15.88 -2.49 -12.77
C THR A 43 14.99 -2.10 -13.94
N ARG A 44 13.80 -1.52 -13.67
CA ARG A 44 12.90 -0.99 -14.70
C ARG A 44 13.26 0.44 -15.14
N GLY A 45 14.34 1.01 -14.62
CA GLY A 45 14.84 2.33 -15.00
C GLY A 45 14.30 3.50 -14.19
N MET A 46 13.57 3.25 -13.08
CA MET A 46 13.14 4.34 -12.19
C MET A 46 14.34 5.01 -11.50
N LYS A 47 14.29 6.34 -11.41
CA LYS A 47 15.29 7.19 -10.74
C LYS A 47 14.72 7.82 -9.46
N GLU A 48 15.50 8.65 -8.79
CA GLU A 48 15.15 9.28 -7.52
C GLU A 48 13.84 10.06 -7.59
N GLN A 49 13.62 10.83 -8.66
CA GLN A 49 12.39 11.58 -8.88
C GLN A 49 11.16 10.67 -9.01
N ASP A 50 11.32 9.51 -9.64
CA ASP A 50 10.27 8.51 -9.77
C ASP A 50 9.96 7.85 -8.42
N LEU A 51 10.99 7.62 -7.60
CA LEU A 51 10.83 7.05 -6.26
C LEU A 51 10.13 8.01 -5.28
N TYR A 52 10.33 9.33 -5.41
CA TYR A 52 9.50 10.30 -4.68
C TYR A 52 8.03 10.14 -5.06
N LYS A 53 7.72 9.96 -6.35
CA LYS A 53 6.34 9.73 -6.78
C LYS A 53 5.76 8.42 -6.24
N VAL A 54 6.56 7.35 -6.17
CA VAL A 54 6.16 6.10 -5.51
C VAL A 54 5.87 6.32 -4.03
N ALA A 55 6.71 7.09 -3.32
CA ALA A 55 6.49 7.42 -1.91
C ALA A 55 5.17 8.20 -1.71
N ASP A 56 4.84 9.14 -2.60
CA ASP A 56 3.56 9.87 -2.56
C ASP A 56 2.36 8.94 -2.72
N PHE A 57 2.44 7.95 -3.60
CA PHE A 57 1.37 6.96 -3.76
C PHE A 57 1.21 6.10 -2.50
N ILE A 58 2.32 5.68 -1.89
CA ILE A 58 2.30 4.93 -0.63
C ILE A 58 1.66 5.77 0.49
N ASP A 59 2.10 7.02 0.67
CA ASP A 59 1.56 7.93 1.68
C ASP A 59 0.05 8.18 1.48
N SER A 60 -0.36 8.47 0.24
CA SER A 60 -1.78 8.68 -0.10
C SER A 60 -2.64 7.46 0.22
N THR A 61 -2.12 6.26 -0.08
CA THR A 61 -2.82 5.00 0.17
C THR A 61 -2.88 4.67 1.67
N VAL A 62 -1.81 4.93 2.42
CA VAL A 62 -1.80 4.76 3.88
C VAL A 62 -2.76 5.74 4.56
N LYS A 63 -2.83 6.99 4.12
CA LYS A 63 -3.82 7.97 4.60
C LYS A 63 -5.24 7.51 4.32
N LEU A 64 -5.52 7.00 3.13
CA LEU A 64 -6.82 6.38 2.82
C LEU A 64 -7.12 5.20 3.75
N GLY A 65 -6.12 4.35 4.02
CA GLY A 65 -6.24 3.28 5.00
C GLY A 65 -6.60 3.78 6.40
N LEU A 66 -6.09 4.94 6.83
CA LEU A 66 -6.47 5.53 8.11
C LEU A 66 -7.93 5.99 8.12
N GLU A 67 -8.44 6.54 7.01
CA GLU A 67 -9.87 6.86 6.86
C GLU A 67 -10.74 5.61 6.95
N ILE A 68 -10.36 4.54 6.23
CA ILE A 68 -11.06 3.25 6.26
C ILE A 68 -11.07 2.69 7.70
N GLN A 69 -9.93 2.73 8.40
CA GLN A 69 -9.83 2.19 9.76
C GLN A 69 -10.73 2.94 10.75
N LYS A 70 -10.93 4.25 10.58
CA LYS A 70 -11.88 5.02 11.40
C LYS A 70 -13.30 4.53 11.24
N LYS A 71 -13.69 4.05 10.06
CA LYS A 71 -15.04 3.53 9.77
C LYS A 71 -15.18 2.03 10.10
N SER A 72 -14.16 1.23 9.84
CA SER A 72 -14.22 -0.24 9.98
C SER A 72 -13.90 -0.77 11.37
N GLY A 73 -13.19 0.00 12.20
CA GLY A 73 -12.69 -0.47 13.49
C GLY A 73 -11.44 -1.38 13.40
N PRO A 74 -11.13 -2.12 14.49
CA PRO A 74 -9.84 -2.77 14.66
C PRO A 74 -9.68 -4.08 13.88
N LYS A 75 -10.77 -4.81 13.59
CA LYS A 75 -10.72 -6.11 12.91
C LYS A 75 -10.28 -5.97 11.45
N LEU A 76 -9.52 -6.94 10.95
CA LEU A 76 -9.01 -6.93 9.59
C LEU A 76 -10.10 -7.24 8.56
N ASP A 77 -10.99 -8.19 8.85
CA ASP A 77 -12.05 -8.58 7.89
C ASP A 77 -13.04 -7.44 7.64
N ASP A 78 -13.42 -6.71 8.70
CA ASP A 78 -14.27 -5.53 8.58
C ASP A 78 -13.56 -4.40 7.81
N PHE A 79 -12.24 -4.24 8.02
CA PHE A 79 -11.43 -3.31 7.26
C PHE A 79 -11.46 -3.61 5.76
N LYS A 80 -11.28 -4.87 5.37
CA LYS A 80 -11.31 -5.29 3.96
C LYS A 80 -12.68 -5.04 3.34
N LYS A 81 -13.77 -5.39 4.02
CA LYS A 81 -15.13 -5.15 3.55
C LYS A 81 -15.40 -3.67 3.31
N VAL A 82 -15.14 -2.83 4.31
CA VAL A 82 -15.34 -1.38 4.22
C VAL A 82 -14.47 -0.77 3.11
N ALA A 83 -13.22 -1.22 2.94
CA ALA A 83 -12.36 -0.76 1.85
C ALA A 83 -12.99 -1.03 0.47
N LEU A 84 -13.46 -2.26 0.25
CA LEU A 84 -13.97 -2.73 -1.04
C LEU A 84 -15.40 -2.28 -1.35
N GLU A 85 -16.16 -1.86 -0.35
CA GLU A 85 -17.53 -1.36 -0.50
C GLU A 85 -17.55 0.17 -0.51
N ASP A 86 -17.17 0.79 0.61
CA ASP A 86 -17.36 2.23 0.84
C ASP A 86 -16.29 3.12 0.18
N PHE A 87 -15.10 2.57 -0.04
CA PHE A 87 -13.94 3.33 -0.54
C PHE A 87 -13.48 2.86 -1.93
N LYS A 88 -14.25 1.97 -2.57
CA LYS A 88 -13.92 1.37 -3.86
C LYS A 88 -13.53 2.38 -4.91
N ASP A 89 -14.28 3.47 -5.06
CA ASP A 89 -14.02 4.48 -6.09
C ASP A 89 -12.70 5.22 -5.84
N LYS A 90 -12.36 5.50 -4.58
CA LYS A 90 -11.08 6.14 -4.22
C LYS A 90 -9.90 5.19 -4.47
N ILE A 91 -10.07 3.91 -4.13
CA ILE A 91 -9.06 2.86 -4.38
C ILE A 91 -8.84 2.70 -5.88
N GLU A 92 -9.92 2.58 -6.66
CA GLU A 92 -9.86 2.42 -8.11
C GLU A 92 -9.19 3.64 -8.79
N LYS A 93 -9.46 4.86 -8.30
CA LYS A 93 -8.75 6.04 -8.79
C LYS A 93 -7.24 5.95 -8.55
N LEU A 94 -6.81 5.67 -7.31
CA LEU A 94 -5.39 5.53 -6.99
C LEU A 94 -4.73 4.38 -7.77
N LYS A 95 -5.41 3.25 -7.89
CA LYS A 95 -4.98 2.09 -8.66
C LYS A 95 -4.68 2.45 -10.11
N ASN A 96 -5.56 3.24 -10.74
CA ASN A 96 -5.37 3.70 -12.11
C ASN A 96 -4.20 4.68 -12.21
N GLU A 97 -4.07 5.64 -11.29
CA GLU A 97 -2.92 6.56 -11.27
C GLU A 97 -1.57 5.82 -11.10
N VAL A 98 -1.50 4.83 -10.20
CA VAL A 98 -0.32 3.98 -10.00
C VAL A 98 -0.02 3.18 -11.27
N LYS A 99 -1.04 2.57 -11.88
CA LYS A 99 -0.90 1.79 -13.12
C LYS A 99 -0.35 2.64 -14.27
N GLU A 100 -0.96 3.80 -14.52
CA GLU A 100 -0.54 4.71 -15.58
C GLU A 100 0.90 5.21 -15.37
N PHE A 101 1.31 5.42 -14.12
CA PHE A 101 2.70 5.73 -13.81
C PHE A 101 3.63 4.54 -14.07
N ALA A 102 3.27 3.35 -13.60
CA ALA A 102 4.08 2.15 -13.73
C ALA A 102 4.26 1.70 -15.20
N LEU A 103 3.30 1.96 -16.08
CA LEU A 103 3.36 1.61 -17.51
C LEU A 103 4.36 2.45 -18.32
N ARG A 104 4.87 3.56 -17.77
CA ARG A 104 5.89 4.40 -18.42
C ARG A 104 7.27 3.73 -18.46
N PHE A 105 7.47 2.69 -17.66
CA PHE A 105 8.75 2.01 -17.51
C PHE A 105 8.70 0.63 -18.16
N PRO A 106 9.75 0.23 -18.89
CA PRO A 106 9.80 -1.08 -19.53
C PRO A 106 9.69 -2.23 -18.52
N LEU A 107 9.26 -3.38 -19.02
CA LEU A 107 9.43 -4.66 -18.34
C LEU A 107 10.65 -5.34 -18.98
N PRO A 108 11.68 -5.70 -18.19
CA PRO A 108 12.86 -6.38 -18.69
C PRO A 108 12.54 -7.81 -19.15
#